data_AF-A0A660Y292-F1
#
_entry.id   AF-A0A660Y292-F1
#
_cell.length_a   1.000
_cell.length_b   1.000
_cell.length_c   1.000
_cell.angle_alpha   90.00
_cell.angle_beta   90.00
_cell.angle_gamma   90.00
#
_symmetry.space_group_name_H-M   'P 1'
#
loop_
_entity.id
_entity.type
_entity.pdbx_description
1 polymer ?
#
loop_
_entity_poly.entity_id
_entity_poly.type
_entity_poly.pdbx_seq_one_letter_code
_entity_poly.pdbx_strand_id
1 'polypeptide(L)' 'MSRIAFYVLGCKLNQYELRAIQEGFEARGWESVPFGEEAEVYLVHTCAVTG' A
#
# COMPACT_ATOMS: atom_id res chain seq x y z
N MET A 1 -5.10 8.42 14.89
CA MET A 1 -4.15 7.36 14.52
C MET A 1 -3.60 7.71 13.16
N SER A 2 -2.35 7.37 12.85
CA SER A 2 -1.76 7.67 11.54
C SER A 2 -2.36 6.75 10.48
N ARG A 3 -2.97 7.33 9.45
CA ARG A 3 -3.72 6.61 8.41
C ARG A 3 -2.90 6.48 7.12
N ILE A 4 -2.89 5.28 6.54
CA ILE A 4 -2.26 5.01 5.25
C ILE A 4 -3.22 4.29 4.30
N ALA A 5 -3.20 4.66 3.04
CA ALA A 5 -3.96 4.02 1.96
C ALA A 5 -3.01 3.36 0.95
N PHE A 6 -3.35 2.17 0.48
CA PHE A 6 -2.53 1.39 -0.45
C PHE A 6 -3.26 1.15 -1.77
N TYR A 7 -2.53 1.22 -2.88
CA TYR A 7 -3.02 0.87 -4.21
C TYR A 7 -1.96 0.11 -5.00
N VAL A 8 -2.39 -0.86 -5.79
CA VAL A 8 -1.50 -1.62 -6.68
C VAL A 8 -1.84 -1.28 -8.12
N LEU A 9 -0.84 -0.80 -8.85
CA LEU A 9 -0.88 -0.62 -10.29
C LEU A 9 0.18 -1.53 -10.92
N GLY A 10 -0.10 -2.83 -10.99
CA GLY A 10 0.90 -3.81 -11.42
C GLY A 10 0.33 -5.21 -11.47
N CYS A 11 1.22 -6.20 -11.40
CA CYS A 11 0.84 -7.60 -11.49
C CYS A 11 0.61 -8.21 -10.10
N LYS A 12 0.41 -9.53 -10.07
CA LYS A 12 0.23 -10.30 -8.84
C LYS A 12 1.43 -10.18 -7.89
N LEU A 13 2.64 -10.04 -8.43
CA LEU A 13 3.85 -9.90 -7.61
C LEU A 13 3.81 -8.63 -6.76
N ASN A 14 3.41 -7.49 -7.35
CA ASN A 14 3.27 -6.23 -6.62
C ASN A 14 2.25 -6.34 -5.47
N GLN A 15 1.18 -7.12 -5.65
CA GLN A 15 0.19 -7.37 -4.59
C GLN A 15 0.79 -8.18 -3.43
N TYR A 16 1.63 -9.17 -3.73
CA TYR A 16 2.30 -9.96 -2.69
C TYR A 16 3.31 -9.13 -1.91
N GLU A 17 4.13 -8.35 -2.59
CA GLU A 17 5.10 -7.45 -1.95
C GLU A 17 4.41 -6.38 -1.11
N LEU A 18 3.26 -5.87 -1.57
CA LEU A 18 2.48 -4.89 -0.83
C LEU A 18 2.05 -5.41 0.55
N ARG A 19 1.73 -6.71 0.69
CA ARG A 19 1.31 -7.29 1.98
C ARG A 19 2.39 -7.14 3.05
N ALA A 20 3.64 -7.40 2.70
CA ALA A 20 4.76 -7.24 3.64
C ALA A 20 4.95 -5.76 4.05
N ILE A 21 4.69 -4.83 3.13
CA ILE A 21 4.70 -3.39 3.43
C ILE A 21 3.56 -3.05 4.38
N GLN A 22 2.34 -3.53 4.12
CA GLN A 22 1.15 -3.32 4.97
C GLN A 22 1.38 -3.82 6.40
N GLU A 23 1.85 -5.06 6.56
CA GLU A 23 2.19 -5.65 7.85
C GLU A 23 3.22 -4.79 8.61
N GLY A 24 4.19 -4.21 7.91
CA GLY A 24 5.17 -3.30 8.49
C GLY A 24 4.55 -1.99 9.03
N PHE A 25 3.54 -1.45 8.35
CA PHE A 25 2.81 -0.26 8.81
C PHE A 25 1.92 -0.59 10.01
N GLU A 26 1.18 -1.70 9.94
CA GLU A 26 0.33 -2.18 11.03
C GLU A 26 1.13 -2.45 12.30
N ALA A 27 2.32 -3.09 12.18
CA ALA A 27 3.23 -3.33 13.30
C ALA A 27 3.75 -2.03 13.96
N ARG A 28 3.68 -0.89 13.26
CA ARG A 28 4.04 0.44 13.78
C ARG A 28 2.82 1.23 14.29
N GLY A 29 1.64 0.60 14.35
CA GLY A 29 0.40 1.22 14.83
C GLY A 29 -0.30 2.11 13.82
N TRP A 30 -0.01 1.95 12.52
CA TRP A 30 -0.75 2.65 11.47
C TRP A 30 -2.05 1.93 11.14
N GLU A 31 -3.05 2.71 10.79
CA GLU A 31 -4.35 2.23 10.34
C GLU A 31 -4.39 2.21 8.80
N SER A 32 -4.63 1.04 8.23
CA SER A 32 -4.82 0.87 6.79
C SER A 32 -6.27 1.19 6.42
N VAL A 33 -6.48 2.18 5.56
CA VAL A 33 -7.82 2.61 5.12
C VAL A 33 -8.02 2.35 3.62
N PRO A 34 -9.27 2.19 3.14
CA PRO A 34 -9.55 2.10 1.71
C PRO A 34 -8.97 3.29 0.93
N PHE A 35 -8.51 3.05 -0.30
CA PHE A 35 -7.84 4.08 -1.10
C PHE A 35 -8.70 5.30 -1.45
N GLY A 36 -10.02 5.16 -1.40
CA GLY A 36 -10.96 6.27 -1.60
C GLY A 36 -11.20 7.14 -0.36
N GLU A 37 -10.67 6.75 0.79
CA GLU A 37 -10.77 7.50 2.04
C GLU A 37 -9.56 8.42 2.25
N GLU A 38 -9.72 9.40 3.12
CA GLU A 38 -8.66 10.34 3.48
C GLU A 38 -7.58 9.63 4.31
N ALA A 39 -6.33 9.71 3.86
CA ALA A 39 -5.15 9.18 4.54
C ALA A 39 -4.04 10.24 4.61
N GLU A 40 -3.16 10.12 5.61
CA GLU A 40 -1.98 10.99 5.73
C GLU A 40 -0.90 10.59 4.73
N VAL A 41 -0.85 9.30 4.37
CA VAL A 41 0.09 8.73 3.42
C VAL A 41 -0.66 7.86 2.41
N TYR A 42 -0.29 7.97 1.14
CA TYR A 42 -0.77 7.10 0.08
C TYR A 42 0.42 6.37 -0.56
N LEU A 43 0.34 5.05 -0.64
CA LEU A 43 1.35 4.21 -1.28
C LEU A 43 0.76 3.55 -2.54
N VAL A 44 1.30 3.92 -3.70
CA VAL A 44 0.98 3.29 -4.98
C VAL A 44 2.14 2.39 -5.38
N HIS A 45 1.92 1.07 -5.40
CA HIS A 45 2.94 0.10 -5.78
C HIS A 45 2.77 -0.32 -7.23
N THR A 46 3.78 -0.05 -8.06
CA THR A 46 3.79 -0.34 -9.49
C THR A 46 5.13 -0.90 -9.93
N CYS A 47 5.14 -1.60 -11.06
CA CYS A 47 6.37 -2.01 -11.74
C CYS A 47 6.57 -1.16 -13.00
N ALA A 48 7.83 -0.84 -13.30
CA ALA A 48 8.17 -0.28 -14.60
C ALA A 48 8.04 -1.40 -15.65
N VAL A 49 6.87 -1.46 -16.30
CA VAL A 49 6.71 -2.30 -17.49
C VAL A 49 7.59 -1.71 -18.58
N THR A 50 8.76 -2.30 -18.75
CA THR A 50 9.57 -2.12 -19.95
C THR A 50 9.23 -3.30 -20.84
N GLY A 51 8.41 -3.04 -21.86
CA GLY A 51 7.99 -4.07 -22.82
C GLY A 51 9.16 -4.68 -23.56
#